data_AF-A0A939AJT9-F1
#
_entry.id   AF-A0A939AJT9-F1
#
_cell.length_a   1.000
_cell.length_b   1.000
_cell.length_c   1.000
_cell.angle_alpha   90.00
_cell.angle_beta   90.00
_cell.angle_gamma   90.00
#
_symmetry.space_group_name_H-M   'P 1'
#
loop_
_entity.id
_entity.type
_entity.pdbx_description
1 polymer ?
#
loop_
_entity_poly.entity_id
_entity_poly.type
_entity_poly.pdbx_seq_one_letter_code
_entity_poly.pdbx_strand_id
1 'polypeptide(L)'
;MAGTARPGAGFTSVTISEKKIYWGGCKYNSTTITTEIDDPEEVFSVVIFTRVMDAENEDDFTPWTSGNVLFNNGDGTFTVKLRGSEIQGHNHYKKSWVLFQLVATNNKGEEVGRTKTYQEIQLSPCMCLDPSTGCPPTPVVIRRTPTKKP
;
A
#
# COMPACT_ATOMS: atom_id res chain seq x y z
N MET A 1 7.34 3.72 -30.83
CA MET A 1 6.50 4.10 -29.68
C MET A 1 6.32 2.85 -28.85
N ALA A 2 6.92 2.77 -27.66
CA ALA A 2 6.74 1.64 -26.77
C ALA A 2 5.33 1.74 -26.19
N GLY A 3 4.40 0.90 -26.66
CA GLY A 3 3.09 0.80 -26.04
C GLY A 3 3.28 0.28 -24.62
N THR A 4 3.09 1.15 -23.64
CA THR A 4 2.92 0.72 -22.25
C THR A 4 1.78 -0.29 -22.24
N ALA A 5 2.06 -1.51 -21.78
CA ALA A 5 1.06 -2.56 -21.70
C ALA A 5 -0.15 -2.03 -20.90
N ARG A 6 -1.34 -2.10 -21.50
CA ARG A 6 -2.56 -1.57 -20.88
C ARG A 6 -2.75 -2.15 -19.46
N PRO A 7 -3.09 -1.32 -18.45
CA PRO A 7 -3.35 -1.78 -17.08
C PRO A 7 -4.40 -2.90 -16.96
N GLY A 8 -5.41 -2.87 -17.83
CA GLY A 8 -6.53 -3.79 -17.91
C GLY A 8 -7.71 -3.14 -18.61
N ALA A 9 -8.87 -3.81 -18.61
CA ALA A 9 -10.09 -3.25 -19.20
C ALA A 9 -10.62 -2.09 -18.36
N GLY A 10 -10.98 -0.97 -19.00
CA GLY A 10 -11.52 0.22 -18.34
C GLY A 10 -10.49 1.18 -17.72
N PHE A 11 -9.18 0.91 -17.89
CA PHE A 11 -8.10 1.71 -17.29
C PHE A 11 -7.06 2.13 -18.34
N THR A 12 -6.74 3.41 -18.39
CA THR A 12 -5.69 3.97 -19.27
C THR A 12 -4.34 3.97 -18.58
N SER A 13 -4.30 4.34 -17.29
CA SER A 13 -3.06 4.39 -16.52
C SER A 13 -3.24 3.99 -15.06
N VAL A 14 -2.17 3.44 -14.45
CA VAL A 14 -2.04 3.18 -13.02
C VAL A 14 -0.63 3.59 -12.61
N THR A 15 -0.53 4.51 -11.66
CA THR A 15 0.74 5.08 -11.18
C THR A 15 0.85 4.88 -9.67
N ILE A 16 2.06 4.55 -9.21
CA ILE A 16 2.37 4.31 -7.81
C ILE A 16 3.47 5.29 -7.40
N SER A 17 3.23 6.12 -6.39
CA SER A 17 4.18 7.15 -5.98
C SER A 17 5.44 6.57 -5.33
N GLU A 18 5.25 5.60 -4.42
CA GLU A 18 6.34 4.99 -3.65
C GLU A 18 6.24 3.46 -3.76
N LYS A 19 7.34 2.83 -4.20
CA LYS A 19 7.41 1.37 -4.36
C LYS A 19 7.93 0.65 -3.12
N LYS A 20 8.32 1.39 -2.08
CA LYS A 20 8.79 0.83 -0.82
C LYS A 20 8.21 1.64 0.34
N ILE A 21 7.43 0.97 1.17
CA ILE A 21 6.79 1.56 2.34
C ILE A 21 7.08 0.72 3.57
N TYR A 22 7.01 1.38 4.74
CA TYR A 22 7.25 0.75 6.02
C TYR A 22 6.02 0.81 6.91
N TRP A 23 5.75 -0.24 7.68
CA TRP A 23 4.79 -0.18 8.79
C TRP A 23 5.52 0.13 10.09
N GLY A 24 4.89 0.95 10.95
CA GLY A 24 5.49 1.53 12.17
C GLY A 24 5.76 3.03 12.07
N GLY A 25 6.67 3.55 12.91
CA GLY A 25 6.92 4.99 13.11
C GLY A 25 7.78 5.68 12.03
N CYS A 26 8.00 5.06 10.87
CA CYS A 26 8.88 5.59 9.83
C CYS A 26 8.23 6.72 9.02
N LYS A 27 9.05 7.66 8.50
CA LYS A 27 8.61 8.73 7.58
C LYS A 27 8.02 8.19 6.27
N TYR A 28 8.61 7.14 5.70
CA TYR A 28 8.19 6.53 4.43
C TYR A 28 7.15 5.42 4.66
N ASN A 29 6.02 5.77 5.28
CA ASN A 29 5.00 4.81 5.69
C ASN A 29 3.78 4.74 4.75
N SER A 30 3.82 5.38 3.59
CA SER A 30 2.66 5.41 2.70
C SER A 30 3.02 5.55 1.24
N THR A 31 2.15 5.04 0.38
CA THR A 31 2.20 5.22 -1.06
C THR A 31 0.84 5.66 -1.58
N THR A 32 0.82 6.45 -2.64
CA THR A 32 -0.39 6.87 -3.33
C THR A 32 -0.49 6.10 -4.64
N ILE A 33 -1.64 5.47 -4.85
CA ILE A 33 -2.01 4.87 -6.12
C ILE A 33 -2.96 5.84 -6.81
N THR A 34 -2.62 6.23 -8.03
CA THR A 34 -3.45 7.07 -8.91
C THR A 34 -3.77 6.27 -10.16
N THR A 35 -5.03 6.27 -10.57
CA THR A 35 -5.46 5.61 -11.80
C THR A 35 -6.34 6.52 -12.63
N GLU A 36 -6.32 6.32 -13.93
CA GLU A 36 -7.10 7.04 -14.92
C GLU A 36 -7.97 6.05 -15.69
N ILE A 37 -9.22 6.46 -15.92
CA ILE A 37 -10.27 5.63 -16.53
C ILE A 37 -10.38 5.94 -18.02
N ASP A 38 -10.63 4.90 -18.81
CA ASP A 38 -10.80 5.02 -20.28
C ASP A 38 -12.13 5.70 -20.65
N ASP A 39 -13.23 5.29 -20.00
CA ASP A 39 -14.54 5.91 -20.11
C ASP A 39 -15.07 6.31 -18.72
N PRO A 40 -14.81 7.55 -18.27
CA PRO A 40 -15.23 7.99 -16.93
C PRO A 40 -16.75 8.18 -16.80
N GLU A 41 -17.52 8.24 -17.89
CA GLU A 41 -18.97 8.40 -17.84
C GLU A 41 -19.67 7.10 -17.41
N GLU A 42 -19.07 5.94 -17.72
CA GLU A 42 -19.57 4.62 -17.32
C GLU A 42 -19.13 4.19 -15.91
N VAL A 43 -18.14 4.88 -15.32
CA VAL A 43 -17.57 4.53 -14.02
C VAL A 43 -18.12 5.43 -12.91
N PHE A 44 -18.81 4.81 -11.95
CA PHE A 44 -19.27 5.48 -10.74
C PHE A 44 -18.26 5.42 -9.61
N SER A 45 -17.60 4.27 -9.42
CA SER A 45 -16.61 4.11 -8.36
C SER A 45 -15.50 3.12 -8.74
N VAL A 46 -14.31 3.33 -8.17
CA VAL A 46 -13.18 2.41 -8.29
C VAL A 46 -12.85 1.83 -6.93
N VAL A 47 -12.69 0.52 -6.86
CA VAL A 47 -12.41 -0.21 -5.62
C VAL A 47 -11.03 -0.88 -5.73
N ILE A 48 -10.20 -0.71 -4.70
CA ILE A 48 -8.93 -1.42 -4.56
C ILE A 48 -9.07 -2.63 -3.64
N PHE A 49 -8.66 -3.78 -4.17
CA PHE A 49 -8.46 -5.01 -3.40
C PHE A 49 -6.97 -5.18 -3.16
N THR A 50 -6.60 -5.52 -1.93
CA THR A 50 -5.20 -5.72 -1.54
C THR A 50 -5.02 -7.07 -0.84
N ARG A 51 -3.81 -7.61 -0.91
CA ARG A 51 -3.32 -8.68 -0.03
C ARG A 51 -1.81 -8.53 0.12
N VAL A 52 -1.24 -9.15 1.14
CA VAL A 52 0.21 -9.27 1.28
C VAL A 52 0.69 -10.67 0.93
N MET A 53 1.85 -10.76 0.30
CA MET A 53 2.55 -11.99 -0.07
C MET A 53 3.96 -11.97 0.53
N ASP A 54 4.46 -13.12 0.98
CA ASP A 54 5.83 -13.22 1.48
C ASP A 54 6.82 -12.82 0.37
N ALA A 55 7.86 -12.08 0.73
CA ALA A 55 8.94 -11.75 -0.18
C ALA A 55 9.89 -12.95 -0.42
N GLU A 56 9.88 -13.96 0.45
CA GLU A 56 10.75 -15.14 0.36
C GLU A 56 10.01 -16.39 -0.16
N ASN A 57 8.67 -16.38 -0.20
CA ASN A 57 7.84 -17.48 -0.66
C ASN A 57 6.59 -16.98 -1.41
N GLU A 58 6.60 -17.02 -2.74
CA GLU A 58 5.53 -16.45 -3.58
C GLU A 58 4.20 -17.22 -3.50
N ASP A 59 4.22 -18.46 -2.99
CA ASP A 59 3.02 -19.26 -2.77
C ASP A 59 2.35 -18.96 -1.42
N ASP A 60 2.98 -18.16 -0.56
CA ASP A 60 2.46 -17.77 0.75
C ASP A 60 1.88 -16.35 0.71
N PHE A 61 0.56 -16.27 0.79
CA PHE A 61 -0.17 -15.01 0.75
C PHE A 61 -1.37 -15.00 1.70
N THR A 62 -1.68 -13.80 2.17
CA THR A 62 -2.91 -13.52 2.91
C THR A 62 -4.14 -13.50 1.99
N PRO A 63 -5.37 -13.66 2.54
CA PRO A 63 -6.59 -13.45 1.79
C PRO A 63 -6.71 -12.02 1.25
N TRP A 64 -7.45 -11.86 0.15
CA TRP A 64 -7.82 -10.54 -0.36
C TRP A 64 -8.70 -9.77 0.65
N THR A 65 -8.49 -8.46 0.73
CA THR A 65 -9.37 -7.55 1.49
C THR A 65 -10.77 -7.48 0.87
N SER A 66 -11.74 -6.95 1.61
CA SER A 66 -13.11 -6.71 1.13
C SER A 66 -13.22 -5.58 0.09
N GLY A 67 -12.11 -4.89 -0.19
CA GLY A 67 -12.08 -3.73 -1.08
C GLY A 67 -12.23 -2.39 -0.33
N ASN A 68 -11.55 -1.35 -0.82
CA ASN A 68 -11.72 0.03 -0.38
C ASN A 68 -12.00 0.93 -1.57
N VAL A 69 -12.91 1.90 -1.43
CA VAL A 69 -13.24 2.84 -2.50
C VAL A 69 -12.15 3.90 -2.64
N LEU A 70 -11.74 4.18 -3.86
CA LEU A 70 -10.83 5.28 -4.18
C LEU A 70 -11.57 6.61 -4.15
N PHE A 71 -10.84 7.68 -3.81
CA PHE A 71 -11.32 9.04 -3.95
C PHE A 71 -11.39 9.43 -5.42
N ASN A 72 -12.57 9.88 -5.88
CA ASN A 72 -12.79 10.41 -7.22
C ASN A 72 -12.37 11.88 -7.27
N ASN A 73 -11.41 12.22 -8.13
CA ASN A 73 -10.90 13.59 -8.27
C ASN A 73 -11.79 14.49 -9.16
N GLY A 74 -12.76 13.92 -9.87
CA GLY A 74 -13.68 14.65 -10.76
C GLY A 74 -13.15 14.94 -12.16
N ASP A 75 -11.94 14.47 -12.49
CA ASP A 75 -11.26 14.66 -13.77
C ASP A 75 -10.98 13.33 -14.51
N GLY A 76 -11.74 12.27 -14.15
CA GLY A 76 -11.51 10.91 -14.65
C GLY A 76 -10.39 10.16 -13.94
N THR A 77 -9.77 10.77 -12.93
CA THR A 77 -8.77 10.11 -12.09
C THR A 77 -9.29 9.73 -10.71
N PHE A 78 -8.76 8.62 -10.19
CA PHE A 78 -9.10 8.08 -8.88
C PHE A 78 -7.83 7.83 -8.07
N THR A 79 -7.89 8.14 -6.77
CA THR A 79 -6.71 8.04 -5.89
C THR A 79 -7.00 7.31 -4.59
N VAL A 80 -6.00 6.59 -4.09
CA VAL A 80 -5.99 6.03 -2.73
C VAL A 80 -4.61 6.15 -2.12
N LYS A 81 -4.55 6.54 -0.85
CA LYS A 81 -3.34 6.51 -0.05
C LYS A 81 -3.32 5.25 0.81
N LEU A 82 -2.39 4.36 0.53
CA LEU A 82 -2.14 3.18 1.36
C LEU A 82 -1.08 3.52 2.40
N ARG A 83 -1.43 3.38 3.68
CA ARG A 83 -0.47 3.49 4.80
C ARG A 83 -0.07 2.10 5.27
N GLY A 84 1.22 1.87 5.45
CA GLY A 84 1.79 0.57 5.80
C GLY A 84 1.11 -0.08 7.01
N SER A 85 0.85 0.69 8.06
CA SER A 85 0.19 0.19 9.29
C SER A 85 -1.32 -0.06 9.14
N GLU A 86 -1.96 0.43 8.08
CA GLU A 86 -3.40 0.27 7.80
C GLU A 86 -3.66 -0.87 6.81
N ILE A 87 -2.62 -1.39 6.14
CA ILE A 87 -2.76 -2.54 5.24
C ILE A 87 -3.07 -3.79 6.06
N GLN A 88 -4.15 -4.48 5.72
CA GLN A 88 -4.48 -5.75 6.36
C GLN A 88 -3.39 -6.78 6.10
N GLY A 89 -2.92 -7.44 7.15
CA GLY A 89 -1.82 -8.42 7.07
C GLY A 89 -0.41 -7.80 7.04
N HIS A 90 -0.24 -6.48 7.22
CA HIS A 90 1.07 -5.83 7.15
C HIS A 90 2.15 -6.46 8.05
N ASN A 91 1.76 -7.01 9.20
CA ASN A 91 2.64 -7.62 10.19
C ASN A 91 2.73 -9.15 10.07
N HIS A 92 2.13 -9.75 9.04
CA HIS A 92 2.12 -11.19 8.85
C HIS A 92 3.50 -11.73 8.44
N TYR A 93 4.22 -10.98 7.60
CA TYR A 93 5.58 -11.31 7.15
C TYR A 93 6.58 -10.21 7.53
N LYS A 94 7.86 -10.57 7.70
CA LYS A 94 8.93 -9.58 7.94
C LYS A 94 9.25 -8.76 6.70
N LYS A 95 9.16 -9.34 5.51
CA LYS A 95 9.28 -8.64 4.23
C LYS A 95 8.17 -9.19 3.36
N SER A 96 7.44 -8.30 2.71
CA SER A 96 6.31 -8.70 1.89
C SER A 96 6.17 -7.80 0.68
N TRP A 97 5.42 -8.31 -0.29
CA TRP A 97 4.88 -7.53 -1.37
C TRP A 97 3.41 -7.25 -1.10
N VAL A 98 2.99 -6.00 -1.30
CA VAL A 98 1.57 -5.66 -1.37
C VAL A 98 1.12 -5.92 -2.79
N LEU A 99 0.24 -6.91 -2.93
CA LEU A 99 -0.46 -7.18 -4.17
C LEU A 99 -1.74 -6.37 -4.17
N PHE A 100 -2.06 -5.77 -5.31
CA PHE A 100 -3.33 -5.06 -5.46
C PHE A 100 -3.95 -5.24 -6.85
N GLN A 101 -5.28 -5.06 -6.89
CA GLN A 101 -6.07 -5.03 -8.11
C GLN A 101 -7.13 -3.94 -7.97
N LEU A 102 -7.37 -3.21 -9.06
CA LEU A 102 -8.42 -2.19 -9.14
C LEU A 102 -9.60 -2.73 -9.94
N VAL A 103 -10.81 -2.41 -9.48
CA VAL A 103 -12.07 -2.76 -10.13
C VAL A 103 -12.89 -1.49 -10.29
N ALA A 104 -13.25 -1.14 -11.52
CA ALA A 104 -14.16 -0.06 -11.82
C ALA A 104 -15.60 -0.60 -11.83
N THR A 105 -16.52 0.16 -11.24
CA THR A 105 -17.92 -0.21 -11.10
C THR A 105 -18.85 0.90 -11.54
N ASN A 106 -20.00 0.54 -12.11
CA ASN A 106 -21.05 1.49 -12.48
C ASN A 106 -21.95 1.86 -11.28
N ASN A 107 -22.98 2.67 -11.52
CA ASN A 107 -23.92 3.12 -10.50
C ASN A 107 -24.82 2.02 -9.90
N LYS A 108 -24.81 0.81 -10.47
CA LYS A 108 -25.48 -0.39 -9.94
C LYS A 108 -24.52 -1.27 -9.13
N GLY A 109 -23.24 -0.91 -9.06
CA GLY A 109 -22.20 -1.73 -8.45
C GLY A 109 -21.72 -2.89 -9.33
N GLU A 110 -22.06 -2.89 -10.63
CA GLU A 110 -21.60 -3.90 -11.57
C GLU A 110 -20.20 -3.56 -12.05
N GLU A 111 -19.35 -4.58 -12.21
CA GLU A 111 -18.00 -4.43 -12.75
C GLU A 111 -18.03 -4.01 -14.22
N VAL A 112 -17.36 -2.90 -14.54
CA VAL A 112 -17.17 -2.39 -15.89
C VAL A 112 -15.71 -2.41 -16.33
N GLY A 113 -14.79 -2.67 -15.39
CA GLY A 113 -13.36 -2.77 -15.68
C GLY A 113 -12.57 -3.39 -14.54
N ARG A 114 -11.44 -4.02 -14.89
CA ARG A 114 -10.52 -4.66 -13.93
C ARG A 114 -9.10 -4.62 -14.44
N THR A 115 -8.17 -4.27 -13.55
CA THR A 115 -6.74 -4.31 -13.87
C THR A 115 -6.16 -5.71 -13.75
N LYS A 116 -4.97 -5.92 -14.32
CA LYS A 116 -4.09 -7.00 -13.84
C LYS A 116 -3.76 -6.83 -12.35
N THR A 117 -3.26 -7.88 -11.73
CA THR A 117 -2.69 -7.79 -10.39
C THR A 117 -1.31 -7.15 -10.44
N TYR A 118 -1.06 -6.18 -9.56
CA TYR A 118 0.22 -5.52 -9.39
C TYR A 118 0.95 -6.06 -8.18
N GLN A 119 2.27 -6.20 -8.28
CA GLN A 119 3.19 -6.60 -7.21
C GLN A 119 4.41 -5.66 -7.23
N GLU A 120 4.17 -4.38 -7.00
CA GLU A 120 5.20 -3.34 -7.15
C GLU A 120 5.55 -2.62 -5.85
N ILE A 121 4.80 -2.88 -4.76
CA ILE A 121 4.95 -2.19 -3.49
C ILE A 121 5.58 -3.15 -2.48
N GLN A 122 6.80 -2.88 -2.06
CA GLN A 122 7.47 -3.57 -0.97
C GLN A 122 6.99 -3.03 0.38
N LEU A 123 6.71 -3.94 1.31
CA LEU A 123 6.27 -3.64 2.66
C LEU A 123 7.16 -4.36 3.68
N SER A 124 7.69 -3.60 4.63
CA SER A 124 8.60 -4.11 5.67
C SER A 124 8.43 -3.35 6.98
N PRO A 125 8.81 -3.92 8.14
CA PRO A 125 8.83 -3.19 9.39
C PRO A 125 9.80 -2.01 9.30
N CYS A 126 9.41 -0.93 9.95
CA CYS A 126 10.33 0.14 10.30
C CYS A 126 11.39 -0.41 11.28
N MET A 127 12.62 -0.62 10.81
CA MET A 127 13.74 -0.98 11.69
C MET A 127 14.33 0.30 12.28
N CYS A 128 14.23 0.46 13.60
CA CYS A 128 14.67 1.65 14.35
C CYS A 128 16.21 1.79 14.45
N LEU A 129 16.94 1.64 13.35
CA LEU A 129 18.41 1.70 13.34
C LEU A 129 18.97 3.06 12.89
N ASP A 130 18.12 3.98 12.41
CA ASP A 130 18.57 5.30 11.95
C ASP A 130 17.78 6.44 12.65
N PRO A 131 18.43 7.35 13.39
CA PRO A 131 17.77 8.45 14.12
C PRO A 131 17.02 9.46 13.23
N SER A 132 17.15 9.39 11.90
CA SER A 132 16.29 10.13 10.96
C SER A 132 14.83 9.62 10.91
N THR A 133 14.53 8.49 11.56
CA THR A 133 13.22 7.80 11.52
C THR A 133 12.24 8.14 12.64
N GLY A 134 12.47 9.19 13.43
CA GLY A 134 11.41 9.80 14.27
C GLY A 134 10.81 8.93 15.37
N CYS A 135 11.52 7.92 15.87
CA CYS A 135 11.09 7.15 17.04
C CYS A 135 11.41 7.91 18.36
N PRO A 136 10.60 7.73 19.43
CA PRO A 136 10.94 8.24 20.75
C PRO A 136 12.26 7.59 21.21
N PRO A 137 13.17 8.34 21.86
CA PRO A 137 14.42 7.79 22.34
C PRO A 137 14.12 6.63 23.28
N THR A 138 14.79 5.49 23.08
CA THR A 138 14.81 4.38 24.04
C THR A 138 14.94 4.94 25.46
N PRO A 139 14.16 4.48 26.45
CA PRO A 139 14.36 4.89 27.83
C PRO A 139 15.80 4.53 28.20
N VAL A 140 16.60 5.56 28.47
CA VAL A 140 17.96 5.41 28.96
C VAL A 140 17.84 4.58 30.24
N VAL A 141 18.32 3.33 30.20
CA VAL A 141 18.51 2.54 31.41
C VAL A 141 19.57 3.27 32.21
N ILE A 142 19.16 4.15 33.13
CA ILE A 142 20.08 4.82 34.05
C ILE A 142 20.66 3.72 34.93
N ARG A 143 21.86 3.24 34.57
CA ARG A 143 22.67 2.41 35.47
C ARG A 143 22.99 3.27 36.68
N ARG A 144 22.23 3.08 37.77
CA ARG A 144 22.58 3.63 39.08
C ARG A 144 23.94 3.04 39.44
N THR A 145 24.96 3.89 39.49
CA THR A 145 26.25 3.54 40.08
C THR A 145 26.02 3.16 41.55
N PRO A 146 26.66 2.09 42.05
CA PRO A 146 26.50 1.71 43.45
C PRO A 146 27.20 2.77 44.32
N THR A 147 26.40 3.47 45.12
CA THR A 147 26.88 4.36 46.18
C THR A 147 27.63 3.53 47.21
N LYS A 148 28.94 3.80 47.34
CA LYS A 148 29.79 3.28 48.40
C LYS A 148 29.27 3.82 49.74
N LYS A 149 28.79 2.92 50.60
CA LYS A 149 28.29 3.23 51.96
C LYS A 149 29.50 3.46 52.90
N PRO A 150 29.41 4.38 53.89
CA PRO A 150 30.53 4.82 54.73
C PRO A 150 31.16 3.70 55.57
#